data_AF-A0A937PF94-F1
#
_entry.id   AF-A0A937PF94-F1
#
_cell.length_a   1.000
_cell.length_b   1.000
_cell.length_c   1.000
_cell.angle_alpha   90.00
_cell.angle_beta   90.00
_cell.angle_gamma   90.00
#
_symmetry.space_group_name_H-M   'P 1'
#
loop_
_entity.id
_entity.type
_entity.pdbx_description
1 polymer ?
#
loop_
_entity_poly.entity_id
_entity_poly.type
_entity_poly.pdbx_seq_one_letter_code
_entity_poly.pdbx_strand_id
1 'polypeptide(L)'
;GSFQTVEAMKILTGAEEINRDVIYLDVWQGTFERFRPRFRPDCPACKGSYEFLKRQFGVRATTLCGQYSVQVFDPRMEKISLPELAKHLKASGEVSYKENMINFKVNGHKMVIFPDGRLILRNSFDEPLARELYVKYIHG
;
A
#
# COMPACT_ATOMS: atom_id res chain seq x y z
N GLY A 1 -4.06 10.44 -18.93
CA GLY A 1 -5.51 10.36 -18.73
C GLY A 1 -6.21 10.04 -20.03
N SER A 2 -6.28 11.00 -20.95
CA SER A 2 -7.10 10.90 -22.17
C SER A 2 -6.79 9.69 -23.05
N PHE A 3 -5.51 9.35 -23.26
CA PHE A 3 -5.11 8.16 -24.03
C PHE A 3 -5.66 6.87 -23.42
N GLN A 4 -5.48 6.68 -22.11
CA GLN A 4 -5.99 5.50 -21.42
C GLN A 4 -7.52 5.39 -21.50
N THR A 5 -8.23 6.52 -21.37
CA THR A 5 -9.69 6.58 -21.47
C THR A 5 -10.17 6.15 -22.85
N VAL A 6 -9.59 6.70 -23.92
CA VAL A 6 -10.00 6.37 -25.29
C VAL A 6 -9.70 4.90 -25.62
N GLU A 7 -8.54 4.36 -25.20
CA GLU A 7 -8.23 2.94 -25.41
C GLU A 7 -9.17 2.02 -24.61
N ALA A 8 -9.56 2.41 -23.40
CA ALA A 8 -10.58 1.68 -22.64
C ALA A 8 -11.94 1.70 -23.35
N MET A 9 -12.36 2.86 -23.88
CA MET A 9 -13.60 2.97 -24.64
C MET A 9 -13.58 2.07 -25.88
N LYS A 10 -12.49 2.09 -26.65
CA LYS A 10 -12.31 1.20 -27.82
C LYS A 10 -12.46 -0.28 -27.45
N ILE A 11 -11.87 -0.72 -26.34
CA ILE A 11 -12.02 -2.10 -25.85
C ILE A 11 -13.47 -2.40 -25.51
N LEU A 12 -14.14 -1.52 -24.76
CA LEU A 12 -15.51 -1.73 -24.30
C LEU A 12 -16.54 -1.70 -25.43
N THR A 13 -16.31 -0.91 -26.48
CA THR A 13 -17.20 -0.83 -27.65
C THR A 13 -16.83 -1.83 -28.75
N GLY A 14 -15.80 -2.66 -28.56
CA GLY A 14 -15.37 -3.63 -29.56
C GLY A 14 -14.80 -3.01 -30.83
N ALA A 15 -14.15 -1.84 -30.74
CA ALA A 15 -13.50 -1.22 -31.88
C ALA A 15 -12.35 -2.10 -32.40
N GLU A 16 -12.12 -2.10 -33.71
CA GLU A 16 -11.05 -2.89 -34.34
C GLU A 16 -9.66 -2.31 -34.02
N GLU A 17 -9.54 -0.98 -33.94
CA GLU A 17 -8.27 -0.27 -33.79
C GLU A 17 -7.87 -0.05 -32.31
N ILE A 18 -7.63 -1.15 -31.60
CA ILE A 18 -7.11 -1.12 -30.21
C ILE A 18 -5.59 -1.09 -30.23
N ASN A 19 -4.99 -0.11 -29.56
CA ASN A 19 -3.55 -0.07 -29.35
C ASN A 19 -3.14 -1.12 -28.30
N ARG A 20 -2.19 -2.00 -28.67
CA ARG A 20 -1.59 -3.01 -27.77
C ARG A 20 -0.15 -2.70 -27.38
N ASP A 21 0.40 -1.62 -27.92
CA ASP A 21 1.78 -1.20 -27.68
C ASP A 21 1.85 -0.19 -26.51
N VAL A 22 3.02 -0.05 -25.92
CA VAL A 22 3.27 0.98 -24.90
C VAL A 22 3.42 2.32 -25.60
N ILE A 23 2.68 3.32 -25.12
CA ILE A 23 2.81 4.73 -25.55
C ILE A 23 3.80 5.41 -24.60
N TYR A 24 4.89 5.94 -25.16
CA TYR A 24 5.81 6.83 -24.47
C TYR A 24 5.59 8.27 -24.94
N LEU A 25 5.39 9.17 -23.99
CA LEU A 25 5.17 10.59 -24.25
C LEU A 25 6.15 11.39 -23.37
N ASP A 26 7.08 12.08 -24.02
CA ASP A 26 7.88 13.14 -23.41
C ASP A 26 7.32 14.48 -23.90
N VAL A 27 6.61 15.18 -23.02
CA VAL A 27 5.98 16.47 -23.36
C VAL A 27 7.03 17.58 -23.50
N TRP A 28 8.14 17.48 -22.78
CA TRP A 28 9.18 18.50 -22.80
C TRP A 28 9.95 18.47 -24.11
N GLN A 29 10.32 17.27 -24.57
CA GLN A 29 11.02 17.05 -25.84
C GLN A 29 10.05 16.96 -27.04
N GLY A 30 8.73 16.87 -26.79
CA GLY A 30 7.73 16.67 -27.83
C GLY A 30 7.76 15.27 -28.46
N THR A 31 8.28 14.27 -27.75
CA THR A 31 8.43 12.90 -28.25
C THR A 31 7.13 12.11 -28.07
N PHE A 32 6.66 11.49 -29.15
CA PHE A 32 5.54 10.54 -29.13
C PHE A 32 5.97 9.23 -29.79
N GLU A 33 6.16 8.20 -28.99
CA GLU A 33 6.64 6.90 -29.47
C GLU A 33 5.70 5.77 -29.05
N ARG A 34 5.67 4.72 -29.89
CA ARG A 34 4.99 3.47 -29.61
C ARG A 34 5.99 2.34 -29.73
N PHE A 35 6.01 1.45 -28.75
CA PHE A 35 6.84 0.26 -28.82
C PHE A 35 6.11 -0.95 -28.27
N ARG A 36 6.32 -2.10 -28.92
CA ARG A 36 5.77 -3.36 -28.46
C ARG A 36 6.60 -3.92 -27.30
N PRO A 37 6.01 -4.14 -26.11
CA PRO A 37 6.75 -4.73 -25.01
C PRO A 37 7.08 -6.19 -25.33
N ARG A 38 8.26 -6.65 -24.89
CA ARG A 38 8.61 -8.07 -24.95
C ARG A 38 8.18 -8.73 -23.65
N PHE A 39 7.38 -9.79 -23.77
CA PHE A 39 7.00 -10.62 -22.63
C PHE A 39 8.07 -11.67 -22.36
N ARG A 40 8.31 -11.97 -21.07
CA ARG A 40 9.19 -13.05 -20.65
C ARG A 40 8.50 -14.41 -20.93
N PRO A 41 9.07 -15.31 -21.75
CA PRO A 41 8.43 -16.60 -22.08
C PRO A 41 8.21 -17.51 -20.87
N ASP A 42 9.04 -17.35 -19.85
CA ASP A 42 9.06 -18.11 -18.61
C ASP A 42 8.30 -17.42 -17.46
N CYS A 43 7.59 -16.31 -17.71
CA CYS A 43 6.92 -15.53 -16.67
C CYS A 43 5.90 -16.37 -15.86
N PRO A 44 6.12 -16.59 -14.54
CA PRO A 44 5.20 -17.37 -13.71
C PRO A 44 3.80 -16.76 -13.65
N ALA A 45 3.70 -15.43 -13.59
CA ALA A 45 2.42 -14.72 -13.51
C ALA A 45 1.60 -14.87 -14.80
N CYS A 46 2.24 -14.83 -15.97
CA CYS A 46 1.56 -15.08 -17.26
C CYS A 46 1.08 -16.53 -17.40
N LYS A 47 1.68 -17.47 -16.66
CA LYS A 47 1.28 -18.88 -16.58
C LYS A 47 0.31 -19.18 -15.43
N GLY A 48 -0.23 -18.16 -14.77
CA GLY A 48 -1.23 -18.30 -13.70
C GLY A 48 -0.68 -18.58 -12.30
N SER A 49 0.65 -18.49 -12.11
CA SER A 49 1.26 -18.61 -10.78
C SER A 49 1.32 -17.24 -10.10
N TYR A 50 0.42 -17.02 -9.14
CA TYR A 50 0.29 -15.78 -8.38
C TYR A 50 0.66 -16.00 -6.91
N GLU A 51 1.95 -16.04 -6.62
CA GLU A 51 2.48 -16.30 -5.28
C GLU A 51 1.92 -15.32 -4.23
N PHE A 52 1.73 -14.05 -4.62
CA PHE A 52 1.20 -13.02 -3.73
C PHE A 52 -0.33 -13.05 -3.55
N LEU A 53 -1.07 -13.66 -4.48
CA LEU A 53 -2.53 -13.76 -4.40
C LEU A 53 -2.96 -14.89 -3.46
N LYS A 54 -2.18 -15.98 -3.40
CA LYS A 54 -2.51 -17.19 -2.63
C LYS A 54 -1.82 -17.29 -1.27
N ARG A 55 -0.72 -16.56 -1.02
CA ARG A 55 -0.05 -16.60 0.27
C ARG A 55 -0.88 -15.86 1.33
N GLN A 56 -1.15 -16.54 2.44
CA GLN A 56 -1.44 -15.87 3.71
C GLN A 56 -0.11 -15.36 4.28
N PHE A 57 0.25 -14.13 3.94
CA PHE A 57 1.37 -13.47 4.57
C PHE A 57 0.96 -13.11 6.01
N GLY A 58 1.86 -13.29 6.97
CA GLY A 58 1.67 -12.74 8.32
C GLY A 58 1.85 -11.21 8.33
N VAL A 59 2.20 -10.66 9.48
CA VAL A 59 2.51 -9.22 9.64
C VAL A 59 3.53 -8.76 8.59
N ARG A 60 3.10 -7.87 7.69
CA ARG A 60 3.96 -7.22 6.69
C ARG A 60 4.42 -5.88 7.23
N ALA A 61 5.69 -5.57 7.03
CA ALA A 61 6.19 -4.21 7.15
C ALA A 61 6.71 -3.77 5.79
N THR A 62 6.50 -2.52 5.42
CA THR A 62 6.93 -1.96 4.13
C THR A 62 7.21 -0.49 4.30
N THR A 63 8.39 -0.07 3.85
CA THR A 63 8.74 1.35 3.74
C THR A 63 7.88 2.03 2.67
N LEU A 64 7.29 3.18 2.99
CA LEU A 64 6.49 3.93 2.03
C LEU A 64 7.39 4.84 1.20
N CYS A 65 7.64 4.49 -0.06
CA CYS A 65 8.51 5.27 -0.94
C CYS A 65 8.08 6.75 -1.01
N GLY A 66 9.03 7.66 -0.79
CA GLY A 66 8.77 9.11 -0.76
C GLY A 66 8.20 9.64 0.56
N GLN A 67 7.98 8.76 1.56
CA GLN A 67 7.61 9.14 2.91
C GLN A 67 8.64 8.54 3.88
N TYR A 68 9.17 9.33 4.82
CA TYR A 68 10.07 8.82 5.86
C TYR A 68 9.25 8.02 6.89
N SER A 69 8.70 6.88 6.48
CA SER A 69 7.77 6.08 7.26
C SER A 69 7.75 4.61 6.86
N VAL A 70 7.38 3.77 7.84
CA VAL A 70 7.13 2.34 7.66
C VAL A 70 5.66 2.04 7.96
N GLN A 71 4.99 1.33 7.05
CA GLN A 71 3.67 0.77 7.28
C GLN A 71 3.79 -0.68 7.77
N VAL A 72 3.04 -1.05 8.80
CA VAL A 72 2.88 -2.42 9.30
C VAL A 72 1.41 -2.83 9.24
N PHE A 73 1.15 -4.07 8.81
CA PHE A 73 -0.20 -4.59 8.62
C PHE A 73 -0.22 -6.12 8.64
N ASP A 74 -1.13 -6.72 9.41
CA ASP A 74 -1.47 -8.15 9.28
C ASP A 74 -2.75 -8.32 8.44
N PRO A 75 -2.68 -8.93 7.24
CA PRO A 75 -3.87 -9.14 6.39
C PRO A 75 -4.90 -10.10 6.99
N ARG A 76 -4.58 -10.79 8.09
CA ARG A 76 -5.51 -11.67 8.83
C ARG A 76 -6.24 -10.94 9.95
N MET A 77 -5.86 -9.69 10.25
CA MET A 77 -6.46 -8.92 11.34
C MET A 77 -7.88 -8.50 10.94
N GLU A 78 -8.85 -8.77 11.83
CA GLU A 78 -10.19 -8.22 11.72
C GLU A 78 -10.21 -6.73 12.11
N LYS A 79 -11.34 -6.05 11.85
CA LYS A 79 -11.45 -4.64 12.23
C LYS A 79 -11.28 -4.45 13.74
N ILE A 80 -10.42 -3.53 14.12
CA ILE A 80 -10.18 -3.15 15.51
C ILE A 80 -11.11 -2.01 15.95
N SER A 81 -11.60 -2.10 17.18
CA SER A 81 -12.35 -1.01 17.81
C SER A 81 -11.39 0.10 18.22
N LEU A 82 -11.29 1.15 17.40
CA LEU A 82 -10.42 2.30 17.70
C LEU A 82 -10.77 2.97 19.05
N PRO A 83 -12.03 3.12 19.47
CA PRO A 83 -12.33 3.69 20.79
C PRO A 83 -11.79 2.86 21.96
N GLU A 84 -11.85 1.53 21.86
CA GLU A 84 -11.30 0.62 22.88
C GLU A 84 -9.79 0.65 22.88
N LEU A 85 -9.17 0.56 21.70
CA LEU A 85 -7.72 0.67 21.57
C LEU A 85 -7.20 2.01 22.10
N ALA A 86 -7.87 3.12 21.79
CA ALA A 86 -7.51 4.43 22.29
C ALA A 86 -7.53 4.51 23.82
N LYS A 87 -8.49 3.84 24.49
CA LYS A 87 -8.52 3.76 25.96
C LYS A 87 -7.31 3.02 26.50
N HIS A 88 -6.96 1.88 25.89
CA HIS A 88 -5.79 1.10 26.30
C HIS A 88 -4.49 1.90 26.12
N LEU A 89 -4.30 2.53 24.96
CA LEU A 89 -3.08 3.25 24.62
C LEU A 89 -2.84 4.50 25.48
N LYS A 90 -3.89 5.11 26.05
CA LYS A 90 -3.76 6.27 26.96
C LYS A 90 -2.91 5.98 28.19
N ALA A 91 -2.84 4.72 28.63
CA ALA A 91 -1.99 4.32 29.74
C ALA A 91 -0.49 4.37 29.39
N SER A 92 -0.15 4.30 28.09
CA SER A 92 1.22 4.22 27.60
C SER A 92 1.75 5.52 26.99
N GLY A 93 0.89 6.44 26.55
CA GLY A 93 1.34 7.66 25.89
C GLY A 93 0.23 8.60 25.44
N GLU A 94 0.59 9.60 24.63
CA GLU A 94 -0.35 10.58 24.10
C GLU A 94 -1.19 9.96 22.99
N VAL A 95 -2.51 9.98 23.17
CA VAL A 95 -3.48 9.44 22.21
C VAL A 95 -4.43 10.55 21.76
N SER A 96 -4.53 10.74 20.44
CA SER A 96 -5.56 11.58 19.82
C SER A 96 -6.36 10.74 18.83
N TYR A 97 -7.65 10.60 19.09
CA TYR A 97 -8.59 9.92 18.20
C TYR A 97 -9.27 10.95 17.28
N LYS A 98 -9.24 10.71 15.96
CA LYS A 98 -9.92 11.55 14.96
C LYS A 98 -10.56 10.65 13.91
N GLU A 99 -11.88 10.80 13.73
CA GLU A 99 -12.66 10.09 12.71
C GLU A 99 -12.36 8.58 12.69
N ASN A 100 -11.55 8.15 11.72
CA ASN A 100 -11.18 6.77 11.44
C ASN A 100 -9.69 6.49 11.67
N MET A 101 -9.03 7.18 12.60
CA MET A 101 -7.66 6.87 12.99
C MET A 101 -7.30 7.30 14.41
N ILE A 102 -6.27 6.66 14.97
CA ILE A 102 -5.61 7.08 16.20
C ILE A 102 -4.23 7.63 15.85
N ASN A 103 -3.93 8.85 16.31
CA ASN A 103 -2.55 9.32 16.42
C ASN A 103 -2.04 8.96 17.81
N PHE A 104 -0.99 8.16 17.86
CA PHE A 104 -0.39 7.70 19.11
C PHE A 104 1.08 8.13 19.16
N LYS A 105 1.49 8.72 20.27
CA LYS A 105 2.90 9.04 20.54
C LYS A 105 3.36 8.44 21.84
N VAL A 106 4.48 7.74 21.80
CA VAL A 106 5.10 7.10 22.96
C VAL A 106 6.60 6.98 22.74
N ASN A 107 7.40 7.28 23.76
CA ASN A 107 8.87 7.13 23.73
C ASN A 107 9.54 7.77 22.48
N GLY A 108 9.05 8.92 22.02
CA GLY A 108 9.57 9.61 20.83
C GLY A 108 9.08 9.05 19.48
N HIS A 109 8.38 7.92 19.47
CA HIS A 109 7.78 7.36 18.25
C HIS A 109 6.40 7.99 17.98
N LYS A 110 6.12 8.23 16.70
CA LYS A 110 4.83 8.75 16.22
C LYS A 110 4.18 7.73 15.32
N MET A 111 3.01 7.25 15.72
CA MET A 111 2.29 6.19 15.03
C MET A 111 0.88 6.65 14.65
N VAL A 112 0.42 6.21 13.49
CA VAL A 112 -0.98 6.35 13.06
C VAL A 112 -1.59 4.97 12.92
N ILE A 113 -2.72 4.73 13.58
CA ILE A 113 -3.41 3.43 13.62
C ILE A 113 -4.77 3.56 12.93
N PHE A 114 -5.09 2.60 12.06
CA PHE A 114 -6.33 2.57 11.28
C PHE A 114 -7.27 1.43 11.72
N PRO A 115 -8.57 1.48 11.39
CA PRO A 115 -9.56 0.50 11.85
C PRO A 115 -9.32 -0.91 11.28
N ASP A 116 -8.61 -1.02 10.17
CA ASP A 116 -8.19 -2.29 9.59
C ASP A 116 -6.91 -2.83 10.24
N GLY A 117 -6.45 -2.22 11.33
CA GLY A 117 -5.27 -2.68 12.04
C GLY A 117 -3.96 -2.27 11.39
N ARG A 118 -3.95 -1.40 10.36
CA ARG A 118 -2.70 -0.82 9.85
C ARG A 118 -2.08 0.14 10.86
N LEU A 119 -0.77 0.06 11.01
CA LEU A 119 0.08 1.01 11.74
C LEU A 119 1.01 1.71 10.75
N ILE A 120 1.14 3.02 10.84
CA ILE A 120 2.20 3.76 10.15
C ILE A 120 3.12 4.37 11.20
N LEU A 121 4.36 3.89 11.28
CA LEU A 121 5.43 4.51 12.05
C LEU A 121 6.01 5.65 11.21
N ARG A 122 5.88 6.89 11.70
CA ARG A 122 6.48 8.07 11.06
C ARG A 122 7.92 8.25 11.52
N ASN A 123 8.68 8.94 10.69
CA ASN A 123 10.08 9.32 10.92
C ASN A 123 11.00 8.12 11.15
N SER A 124 10.80 7.05 10.40
CA SER A 124 11.61 5.84 10.49
C SER A 124 11.59 5.07 9.17
N PHE A 125 12.69 4.37 8.88
CA PHE A 125 12.79 3.32 7.86
C PHE A 125 13.06 1.94 8.48
N ASP A 126 13.03 1.86 9.81
CA ASP A 126 13.34 0.65 10.57
C ASP A 126 12.09 -0.25 10.64
N GLU A 127 12.04 -1.23 9.74
CA GLU A 127 10.99 -2.25 9.72
C GLU A 127 10.97 -3.15 10.97
N PRO A 128 12.10 -3.68 11.47
CA PRO A 128 12.14 -4.40 12.75
C PRO A 128 11.48 -3.64 13.91
N LEU A 129 11.87 -2.38 14.12
CA LEU A 129 11.28 -1.52 15.16
C LEU A 129 9.77 -1.33 14.95
N ALA A 130 9.35 -1.08 13.71
CA ALA A 130 7.93 -0.92 13.40
C ALA A 130 7.13 -2.19 13.73
N ARG A 131 7.68 -3.39 13.44
CA ARG A 131 7.04 -4.68 13.80
C ARG A 131 6.98 -4.87 15.31
N GLU A 132 8.03 -4.53 16.05
CA GLU A 132 8.05 -4.63 17.51
C GLU A 132 6.95 -3.74 18.14
N LEU A 133 6.89 -2.48 17.73
CA LEU A 133 5.86 -1.53 18.19
C LEU A 133 4.46 -2.01 17.82
N TYR A 134 4.29 -2.59 16.63
CA TYR A 134 3.03 -3.18 16.20
C TYR A 134 2.56 -4.31 17.11
N VAL A 135 3.46 -5.26 17.41
CA VAL A 135 3.16 -6.38 18.31
C VAL A 135 2.80 -5.86 19.70
N LYS A 136 3.59 -4.92 20.22
CA LYS A 136 3.43 -4.38 21.57
C LYS A 136 2.12 -3.62 21.79
N TYR A 137 1.65 -2.87 20.79
CA TYR A 137 0.55 -1.91 20.97
C TYR A 137 -0.73 -2.25 20.21
N ILE A 138 -0.70 -3.20 19.26
CA ILE A 138 -1.88 -3.59 18.49
C ILE A 138 -2.24 -5.07 18.66
N HIS A 139 -1.26 -5.96 18.83
CA HIS A 139 -1.50 -7.40 19.02
C HIS A 139 -1.45 -7.89 20.48
N GLY A 140 -1.11 -7.02 21.44
CA GLY A 140 -1.18 -7.31 22.88
C GLY A 140 -2.50 -6.87 23.47
#